data_AF-A0A259EXU4-F1
#
_entry.id   AF-A0A259EXU4-F1
#
_cell.length_a   1.000
_cell.length_b   1.000
_cell.length_c   1.000
_cell.angle_alpha   90.00
_cell.angle_beta   90.00
_cell.angle_gamma   90.00
#
_symmetry.space_group_name_H-M   'P 1'
#
loop_
_entity.id
_entity.type
_entity.pdbx_description
1 polymer ?
#
loop_
_entity_poly.entity_id
_entity_poly.type
_entity_poly.pdbx_seq_one_letter_code
_entity_poly.pdbx_strand_id
1 'polypeptide(L)'
;MSDIKRDKEFWALADSFIQLANTHLGEHKPSRVSASALFAAARFNAFVITAATESKEQLIAEKEAAIAYFMEQYEAMLRENLDEHLSRYDTKMNS
;
A
#
# COMPACT_ATOMS: atom_id res chain seq x y z
N MET A 1 0.45 10.42 -12.21
CA MET A 1 0.97 10.64 -10.85
C MET A 1 2.49 10.67 -10.95
N SER A 2 3.18 11.61 -10.29
CA SER A 2 4.65 11.64 -10.27
C SER A 2 5.20 10.53 -9.38
N ASP A 3 6.40 10.02 -9.69
CA ASP A 3 7.10 9.07 -8.83
C ASP A 3 7.17 9.60 -7.39
N ILE A 4 6.71 8.78 -6.44
CA ILE A 4 6.68 9.17 -5.02
C ILE A 4 8.10 9.11 -4.48
N LYS A 5 8.62 10.25 -4.03
CA LYS A 5 9.88 10.30 -3.29
C LYS A 5 9.69 9.65 -1.92
N ARG A 6 10.34 8.51 -1.67
CA ARG A 6 10.33 7.83 -0.36
C ARG A 6 11.30 8.49 0.63
N ASP A 7 11.02 9.72 1.00
CA ASP A 7 11.79 10.45 2.01
C ASP A 7 11.34 10.11 3.45
N LYS A 8 11.94 10.79 4.44
CA LYS A 8 11.68 10.54 5.86
C LYS A 8 10.20 10.69 6.22
N GLU A 9 9.49 11.64 5.60
CA GLU A 9 8.09 11.89 5.90
C GLU A 9 7.20 10.79 5.32
N PHE A 10 7.50 10.34 4.09
CA PHE A 10 6.84 9.18 3.50
C PHE A 10 6.93 7.94 4.41
N TRP A 11 8.14 7.63 4.91
CA TRP A 11 8.34 6.48 5.79
C TRP A 11 7.63 6.64 7.13
N ALA A 12 7.71 7.81 7.76
CA ALA A 12 7.00 8.07 9.01
C ALA A 12 5.48 7.90 8.86
N LEU A 13 4.93 8.33 7.71
CA LEU A 13 3.51 8.15 7.42
C LEU A 13 3.16 6.67 7.18
N ALA A 14 3.96 5.94 6.40
CA ALA A 14 3.78 4.50 6.19
C ALA A 14 3.82 3.72 7.52
N ASP A 15 4.79 4.03 8.39
CA ASP A 15 4.93 3.41 9.71
C ASP A 15 3.72 3.65 10.61
N SER A 16 3.07 4.82 10.50
CA SER A 16 1.85 5.11 11.27
C SER A 16 0.69 4.17 10.91
N PHE A 17 0.55 3.77 9.65
CA PHE A 17 -0.44 2.78 9.22
C PHE A 17 -0.10 1.39 9.75
N ILE A 18 1.18 1.02 9.73
CA ILE A 18 1.67 -0.25 10.28
C ILE A 18 1.44 -0.31 11.79
N GLN A 19 1.71 0.77 12.52
CA GLN A 19 1.48 0.85 13.96
C GLN A 19 0.00 0.65 14.33
N LEU A 20 -0.90 1.22 13.54
CA LEU A 20 -2.33 0.99 13.71
C LEU A 20 -2.71 -0.47 13.43
N ALA A 21 -2.22 -1.06 12.34
CA ALA A 21 -2.44 -2.47 12.04
C ALA A 21 -1.93 -3.38 13.17
N ASN A 22 -0.74 -3.09 13.72
CA ASN A 22 -0.17 -3.82 14.84
C ASN A 22 -1.02 -3.75 16.11
N THR A 23 -1.69 -2.61 16.36
CA THR A 23 -2.62 -2.48 17.49
C THR A 23 -3.80 -3.45 17.35
N HIS A 24 -4.34 -3.61 16.15
CA HIS A 24 -5.44 -4.54 15.88
C HIS A 24 -5.04 -6.02 16.01
N LEU A 25 -3.76 -6.37 15.89
CA LEU A 25 -3.27 -7.74 16.09
C LEU A 25 -3.42 -8.22 17.54
N GLY A 26 -3.64 -7.32 18.51
CA GLY A 26 -3.96 -7.69 19.89
C GLY A 26 -5.33 -8.36 20.05
N GLU A 27 -6.27 -8.11 19.11
CA GLU A 27 -7.66 -8.56 19.21
C GLU A 27 -8.13 -9.38 18.00
N HIS A 28 -7.41 -9.31 16.88
CA HIS A 28 -7.83 -9.88 15.60
C HIS A 28 -6.74 -10.72 14.96
N LYS A 29 -7.15 -11.75 14.22
CA LYS A 29 -6.24 -12.62 13.47
C LYS A 29 -5.48 -11.81 12.39
N PRO A 30 -4.19 -12.13 12.13
CA PRO A 30 -3.40 -11.44 11.11
C PRO A 30 -4.07 -11.37 9.73
N SER A 31 -4.73 -12.45 9.29
CA SER A 31 -5.43 -12.47 8.00
C SER A 31 -6.58 -11.45 7.92
N ARG A 32 -7.30 -11.20 9.03
CA ARG A 32 -8.37 -10.22 9.10
C ARG A 32 -7.81 -8.80 9.08
N VAL A 33 -6.75 -8.55 9.84
CA VAL A 33 -6.09 -7.23 9.88
C VAL A 33 -5.50 -6.88 8.52
N SER A 34 -4.79 -7.83 7.89
CA SER A 34 -4.23 -7.66 6.54
C SER A 34 -5.31 -7.37 5.48
N ALA A 35 -6.38 -8.16 5.44
CA ALA A 35 -7.49 -7.92 4.52
C ALA A 35 -8.17 -6.56 4.75
N SER A 36 -8.28 -6.15 6.02
CA SER A 36 -8.87 -4.85 6.39
C SER A 36 -7.96 -3.69 5.98
N ALA A 37 -6.65 -3.82 6.13
CA ALA A 37 -5.67 -2.83 5.67
C ALA A 37 -5.70 -2.65 4.15
N LEU A 38 -5.75 -3.76 3.39
CA LEU A 38 -5.88 -3.72 1.94
C LEU A 38 -7.17 -3.01 1.50
N PHE A 39 -8.30 -3.33 2.14
CA PHE A 39 -9.58 -2.68 1.84
C PHE A 39 -9.58 -1.19 2.22
N ALA A 40 -8.95 -0.81 3.33
CA ALA A 40 -8.81 0.58 3.74
C ALA A 40 -7.98 1.39 2.73
N ALA A 41 -6.85 0.85 2.28
CA ALA A 41 -6.02 1.46 1.24
C ALA A 41 -6.80 1.65 -0.07
N ALA A 42 -7.57 0.65 -0.50
CA ALA A 42 -8.41 0.73 -1.69
C ALA A 42 -9.47 1.84 -1.59
N ARG A 43 -10.15 1.96 -0.44
CA ARG A 43 -11.14 3.03 -0.20
C ARG A 43 -10.52 4.42 -0.22
N PHE A 44 -9.35 4.56 0.41
CA PHE A 44 -8.62 5.82 0.42
C PHE A 44 -8.17 6.22 -0.99
N ASN A 45 -7.57 5.30 -1.74
CA ASN A 45 -7.12 5.56 -3.11
C ASN A 45 -8.29 5.88 -4.06
N ALA A 46 -9.43 5.21 -3.91
CA ALA A 46 -10.65 5.54 -4.67
C ALA A 46 -11.15 6.97 -4.38
N PHE A 47 -11.09 7.40 -3.12
CA PHE A 47 -11.38 8.78 -2.73
C PHE A 47 -10.39 9.77 -3.36
N VAL A 48 -9.08 9.48 -3.33
CA VAL A 48 -8.04 10.33 -3.94
C VAL A 48 -8.25 10.49 -5.44
N ILE A 49 -8.54 9.40 -6.17
CA ILE A 49 -8.84 9.46 -7.61
C ILE A 49 -10.05 10.36 -7.84
N THR A 50 -11.13 10.15 -7.10
CA THR A 50 -12.36 10.93 -7.26
C THR A 50 -12.13 12.41 -6.97
N ALA A 51 -11.39 12.73 -5.90
CA ALA A 51 -11.06 14.09 -5.51
C ALA A 51 -10.13 14.82 -6.51
N ALA A 52 -9.39 14.08 -7.33
CA ALA A 52 -8.54 14.61 -8.38
C ALA A 52 -9.28 14.88 -9.71
N THR A 53 -10.56 14.48 -9.81
CA THR A 53 -11.38 14.65 -11.02
C THR A 53 -12.41 15.76 -10.85
N GLU A 54 -12.68 16.51 -11.91
CA GLU A 54 -13.60 17.65 -11.91
C GLU A 54 -15.02 17.26 -12.36
N SER A 55 -15.17 16.08 -12.97
CA SER A 55 -16.44 15.61 -13.52
C SER A 55 -16.55 14.09 -13.51
N LYS A 56 -17.79 13.60 -13.63
CA LYS A 56 -18.08 12.17 -13.78
C LYS A 56 -17.44 11.60 -15.04
N GLU A 57 -17.45 12.37 -16.13
CA GLU A 57 -16.89 11.98 -17.42
C GLU A 57 -15.38 11.81 -17.32
N GLN A 58 -14.69 12.74 -16.65
CA GLN A 58 -13.26 12.63 -16.38
C GLN A 58 -12.96 11.41 -15.49
N LEU A 59 -13.73 11.19 -14.42
CA LEU A 59 -13.57 10.00 -13.58
C LEU A 59 -13.70 8.71 -14.39
N ILE A 60 -14.69 8.61 -15.27
CA ILE A 60 -14.86 7.44 -16.14
C ILE A 60 -13.64 7.25 -17.05
N ALA A 61 -13.12 8.34 -17.64
CA ALA A 61 -11.98 8.29 -18.54
C ALA A 61 -10.67 7.90 -17.84
N GLU A 62 -10.44 8.36 -16.61
CA GLU A 62 -9.18 8.18 -15.89
C GLU A 62 -9.15 6.94 -14.96
N LYS A 63 -10.32 6.43 -14.56
CA LYS A 63 -10.46 5.36 -13.55
C LYS A 63 -9.58 4.15 -13.82
N GLU A 64 -9.63 3.57 -15.02
CA GLU A 64 -8.91 2.33 -15.31
C GLU A 64 -7.38 2.55 -15.31
N ALA A 65 -6.92 3.69 -15.82
CA ALA A 65 -5.50 4.04 -15.78
C ALA A 65 -5.00 4.26 -14.34
N ALA A 66 -5.80 4.92 -13.49
CA ALA A 66 -5.47 5.10 -12.09
C ALA A 66 -5.44 3.79 -11.31
N ILE A 67 -6.40 2.88 -11.57
CA ILE A 67 -6.41 1.54 -10.97
C ILE A 67 -5.15 0.76 -11.37
N ALA A 68 -4.81 0.74 -12.67
CA ALA A 68 -3.62 0.06 -13.16
C ALA A 68 -2.34 0.54 -12.47
N TYR A 69 -2.19 1.86 -12.34
CA TYR A 69 -1.06 2.47 -11.63
C TYR A 69 -0.98 1.98 -10.17
N PHE A 70 -2.07 2.03 -9.40
CA PHE A 70 -2.03 1.58 -8.00
C PHE A 70 -1.72 0.09 -7.86
N MET A 71 -2.23 -0.75 -8.77
CA MET A 71 -1.94 -2.18 -8.77
C MET A 71 -0.47 -2.47 -9.05
N GLU A 72 0.12 -1.80 -10.04
CA GLU A 72 1.55 -1.91 -10.37
C GLU A 72 2.42 -1.48 -9.20
N GLN A 73 2.11 -0.33 -8.59
CA GLN A 73 2.86 0.17 -7.43
C GLN A 73 2.77 -0.78 -6.23
N TYR A 74 1.57 -1.29 -5.93
CA TYR A 74 1.38 -2.25 -4.84
C TYR A 74 2.15 -3.55 -5.08
N GLU A 75 2.11 -4.10 -6.29
CA GLU A 75 2.85 -5.30 -6.65
C GLU A 75 4.37 -5.09 -6.49
N ALA A 76 4.90 -3.99 -7.01
CA ALA A 76 6.32 -3.66 -6.92
C ALA A 76 6.78 -3.57 -5.44
N MET A 77 6.03 -2.84 -4.61
CA MET A 77 6.35 -2.70 -3.18
C MET A 77 6.23 -4.02 -2.43
N LEU A 78 5.22 -4.85 -2.73
CA LEU A 78 5.05 -6.14 -2.08
C LEU A 78 6.21 -7.09 -2.42
N ARG A 79 6.64 -7.11 -3.69
CA ARG A 79 7.80 -7.90 -4.13
C ARG A 79 9.07 -7.45 -3.42
N GLU A 80 9.34 -6.14 -3.40
CA GLU A 80 10.50 -5.56 -2.72
C GLU A 80 10.58 -6.01 -1.24
N ASN A 81 9.45 -5.93 -0.51
CA ASN A 81 9.41 -6.34 0.90
C ASN A 81 9.61 -7.86 1.08
N LEU A 82 9.05 -8.69 0.19
CA LEU A 82 9.23 -10.14 0.24
C LEU A 82 10.68 -10.54 -0.08
N ASP A 83 11.29 -9.91 -1.08
CA ASP A 83 12.69 -10.14 -1.45
C ASP A 83 13.64 -9.74 -0.30
N GLU A 84 13.35 -8.63 0.39
CA GLU A 84 14.05 -8.29 1.63
C GLU A 84 13.93 -9.38 2.70
N HIS A 85 12.73 -9.92 2.93
CA HIS A 85 12.56 -11.02 3.88
C HIS A 85 13.34 -12.27 3.47
N LEU A 86 13.32 -12.65 2.18
CA LEU A 86 14.07 -13.78 1.63
C LEU A 86 15.59 -13.61 1.84
N SER A 87 16.15 -12.45 1.52
CA SER A 87 17.58 -12.18 1.71
C SER A 87 18.05 -12.34 3.16
N ARG A 88 17.17 -11.99 4.13
CA ARG A 88 17.45 -12.16 5.56
C ARG A 88 17.40 -13.63 6.00
N TYR A 89 16.60 -14.48 5.35
CA TYR A 89 16.61 -15.92 5.60
C TYR A 89 17.92 -16.55 5.13
N ASP A 90 18.39 -16.22 3.92
CA ASP A 90 19.65 -16.74 3.38
C ASP A 90 20.86 -16.33 4.24
N THR A 91 20.83 -15.11 4.78
CA THR A 91 21.88 -14.62 5.68
C THR A 91 21.91 -15.40 6.99
N LYS A 92 20.75 -15.72 7.57
CA LYS A 92 20.65 -16.52 8.82
C LYS A 92 21.04 -17.98 8.66
N MET A 93 20.89 -18.56 7.47
CA MET A 93 21.28 -19.94 7.18
C MET A 93 22.79 -20.12 6.93
N ASN A 94 23.48 -19.04 6.52
CA ASN A 94 24.91 -19.05 6.22
C ASN A 94 25.79 -18.49 7.37
N SER A 95 25.18 -18.21 8.53
CA SER A 95 25.81 -17.72 9.77
C SER A 95 25.72 -18.74 10.88
#